data_AF-A0A662CQX1-F1
#
_entry.id   AF-A0A662CQX1-F1
#
_cell.length_a   1.000
_cell.length_b   1.000
_cell.length_c   1.000
_cell.angle_alpha   90.00
_cell.angle_beta   90.00
_cell.angle_gamma   90.00
#
_symmetry.space_group_name_H-M   'P 1'
#
loop_
_entity.id
_entity.type
_entity.pdbx_description
1 polymer ?
#
loop_
_entity_poly.entity_id
_entity_poly.type
_entity_poly.pdbx_seq_one_letter_code
_entity_poly.pdbx_strand_id
1 'polypeptide(L)'
;HTNTNDEDVNVLEVEHLIKSLKAAGKKFEYEIFQDAPGGHSFDRLDTRLAREIRLKIYRFLARYLHPPYPFKSVADLSRAGYR
;
A
#
# COMPACT_ATOMS: atom_id res chain seq x y z
N HIS A 1 1.64 3.96 -2.08
CA HIS A 1 0.73 4.48 -1.04
C HIS A 1 1.47 5.55 -0.26
N THR A 2 0.77 6.50 0.36
CA THR A 2 1.33 7.47 1.32
C THR A 2 0.26 7.81 2.36
N ASN A 3 0.66 8.39 3.49
CA ASN A 3 -0.24 8.76 4.58
C ASN A 3 -0.06 10.26 4.92
N THR A 4 -1.13 10.98 5.24
CA THR A 4 -1.05 12.44 5.48
C THR A 4 -0.38 12.81 6.79
N ASN A 5 -0.38 11.90 7.76
CA ASN A 5 0.32 12.03 9.05
C ASN A 5 1.66 11.28 9.07
N ASP A 6 2.26 11.05 7.89
CA ASP A 6 3.62 10.53 7.78
C ASP A 6 4.63 11.63 8.18
N GLU A 7 5.23 11.46 9.35
CA GLU A 7 6.19 12.40 9.92
C GLU A 7 7.62 12.19 9.36
N ASP A 8 7.90 11.06 8.71
CA ASP A 8 9.22 10.72 8.18
C ASP A 8 9.36 11.13 6.70
N VAL A 9 8.31 10.92 5.90
CA VAL A 9 8.25 11.30 4.48
C VAL A 9 7.03 12.16 4.24
N ASN A 10 7.25 13.43 3.89
CA ASN A 10 6.18 14.37 3.72
C ASN A 10 5.29 14.00 2.52
N VAL A 11 3.97 13.95 2.74
CA VAL A 11 2.96 13.66 1.70
C VAL A 11 3.11 14.53 0.45
N LEU A 12 3.59 15.77 0.59
CA LEU A 12 3.84 16.69 -0.52
C LEU A 12 4.82 16.10 -1.55
N GLU A 13 5.85 15.38 -1.12
CA GLU A 13 6.83 14.76 -2.04
C GLU A 13 6.15 13.75 -2.97
N VAL A 14 5.22 12.97 -2.41
CA VAL A 14 4.46 11.98 -3.16
C VAL A 14 3.45 12.67 -4.08
N GLU A 15 2.78 13.73 -3.62
CA GLU A 15 1.87 14.54 -4.46
C GLU A 15 2.61 15.17 -5.65
N HIS A 16 3.83 15.67 -5.43
CA HIS A 16 4.70 16.22 -6.47
C HIS A 16 5.07 15.15 -7.53
N LEU A 17 5.39 13.93 -7.11
CA LEU A 17 5.65 12.81 -8.03
C LEU A 17 4.38 12.44 -8.82
N ILE A 18 3.23 12.33 -8.16
CA ILE A 18 1.93 12.04 -8.79
C ILE A 18 1.62 13.09 -9.87
N LYS A 19 1.79 14.38 -9.54
CA LYS A 19 1.57 15.49 -10.49
C LYS A 19 2.49 15.38 -11.71
N SER A 20 3.77 15.09 -11.49
CA SER A 20 4.76 14.94 -12.57
C SER A 20 4.43 13.76 -13.48
N LEU A 21 4.06 12.60 -12.91
CA LEU A 21 3.67 11.42 -13.68
C LEU A 21 2.39 11.65 -14.50
N LYS A 22 1.39 12.35 -13.94
CA LYS A 22 0.18 12.75 -14.65
C LYS A 22 0.49 13.70 -15.80
N ALA A 23 1.33 14.71 -15.56
CA ALA A 23 1.76 15.67 -16.59
C ALA A 23 2.50 14.97 -17.75
N ALA A 24 3.27 13.92 -17.45
CA ALA A 24 3.93 13.08 -18.45
C ALA A 24 3.01 12.03 -19.12
N GLY A 25 1.70 12.06 -18.86
CA GLY A 25 0.73 11.14 -19.45
C GLY A 25 0.90 9.67 -19.03
N LYS A 26 1.57 9.40 -17.90
CA LYS A 26 1.77 8.03 -17.41
C LYS A 26 0.49 7.51 -16.75
N LYS A 27 0.21 6.22 -16.97
CA LYS A 27 -0.87 5.50 -16.28
C LYS A 27 -0.29 4.76 -15.09
N PHE A 28 -0.84 5.01 -13.90
CA PHE A 28 -0.39 4.40 -12.66
C PHE A 28 -1.53 4.39 -11.64
N GLU A 29 -1.41 3.54 -10.62
CA GLU A 29 -2.34 3.45 -9.50
C GLU A 29 -1.67 4.03 -8.25
N TYR A 30 -2.42 4.79 -7.47
CA TYR A 30 -1.95 5.35 -6.20
C TYR A 30 -3.13 5.47 -5.22
N GLU A 31 -2.80 5.59 -3.95
CA GLU A 31 -3.75 5.86 -2.87
C GLU A 31 -3.03 6.68 -1.80
N ILE A 32 -3.71 7.72 -1.33
CA ILE A 32 -3.30 8.59 -0.23
C ILE A 32 -4.25 8.28 0.92
N PHE A 33 -3.70 7.85 2.05
CA PHE A 33 -4.46 7.59 3.27
C PHE A 33 -4.53 8.87 4.09
N GLN A 34 -5.73 9.21 4.58
CA GLN A 34 -5.93 10.35 5.47
C GLN A 34 -5.77 9.89 6.92
N ASP A 35 -4.74 10.40 7.57
CA ASP A 35 -4.43 10.26 9.00
C ASP A 35 -4.54 8.82 9.51
N ALA A 36 -4.11 7.86 8.70
CA ALA A 36 -4.12 6.46 9.12
C ALA A 36 -3.20 6.27 10.35
N PRO A 37 -3.63 5.50 11.35
CA PRO A 37 -2.84 5.29 12.56
C PRO A 37 -1.56 4.52 12.24
N GLY A 38 -0.43 4.98 12.79
CA GLY A 38 0.89 4.37 12.60
C GLY A 38 1.87 5.16 11.75
N GLY A 39 1.50 6.37 11.29
CA GLY A 39 2.39 7.29 10.58
C GLY A 39 3.09 6.63 9.40
N HIS A 40 4.42 6.76 9.35
CA HIS A 40 5.27 6.17 8.29
C HIS A 40 5.22 4.62 8.22
N SER A 41 4.78 3.96 9.28
CA SER A 41 4.74 2.49 9.36
C SER A 41 3.33 1.91 9.27
N PHE A 42 2.30 2.73 8.98
CA PHE A 42 0.89 2.37 9.09
C PHE A 42 0.49 1.06 8.39
N ASP A 43 1.10 0.74 7.24
CA ASP A 43 0.82 -0.46 6.44
C ASP A 43 1.67 -1.69 6.82
N ARG A 44 2.67 -1.50 7.69
CA ARG A 44 3.56 -2.54 8.21
C ARG A 44 3.21 -3.00 9.62
N LEU A 45 2.37 -2.25 10.34
CA LEU A 45 1.90 -2.64 11.67
C LEU A 45 1.10 -3.96 11.67
N ASP A 46 0.88 -4.50 12.86
CA ASP A 46 -0.02 -5.63 13.07
C ASP A 46 -1.46 -5.20 13.38
N THR A 47 -1.99 -4.31 12.55
CA THR A 47 -3.39 -3.87 12.61
C THR A 47 -4.21 -4.49 11.48
N ARG A 48 -5.54 -4.51 11.65
CA ARG A 48 -6.44 -4.94 10.57
C ARG A 48 -6.24 -4.10 9.30
N LEU A 49 -6.16 -2.78 9.45
CA LEU A 49 -5.93 -1.83 8.35
C LEU A 49 -4.64 -2.17 7.59
N ALA A 50 -3.53 -2.38 8.30
CA ALA A 50 -2.25 -2.74 7.70
C ALA A 50 -2.33 -4.04 6.90
N ARG A 51 -3.01 -5.06 7.44
CA ARG A 51 -3.21 -6.35 6.75
C ARG A 51 -4.07 -6.21 5.50
N GLU A 52 -5.08 -5.34 5.51
CA GLU A 52 -5.93 -5.03 4.34
C GLU A 52 -5.13 -4.30 3.25
N ILE A 53 -4.29 -3.33 3.64
CA ILE A 53 -3.39 -2.63 2.71
C ILE A 53 -2.38 -3.61 2.09
N ARG A 54 -1.76 -4.48 2.89
CA ARG A 54 -0.86 -5.53 2.39
C ARG A 54 -1.55 -6.45 1.39
N LEU A 55 -2.79 -6.86 1.67
CA LEU A 55 -3.57 -7.68 0.73
C LEU A 55 -3.81 -6.93 -0.59
N LYS A 56 -4.11 -5.63 -0.55
CA LYS A 56 -4.25 -4.78 -1.76
C LYS A 56 -2.95 -4.74 -2.57
N ILE A 57 -1.80 -4.56 -1.90
CA ILE A 57 -0.47 -4.59 -2.54
C ILE A 57 -0.22 -5.94 -3.21
N TYR A 58 -0.46 -7.06 -2.52
CA TYR A 58 -0.27 -8.38 -3.11
C TYR A 58 -1.18 -8.62 -4.32
N ARG A 59 -2.43 -8.17 -4.26
CA ARG A 59 -3.35 -8.26 -5.41
C ARG A 59 -2.87 -7.43 -6.60
N PHE A 60 -2.34 -6.23 -6.36
CA PHE A 60 -1.73 -5.41 -7.39
C PHE A 60 -0.57 -6.14 -8.07
N LEU A 61 0.37 -6.67 -7.27
CA LEU A 61 1.55 -7.40 -7.75
C LEU A 61 1.20 -8.69 -8.47
N ALA A 62 0.16 -9.41 -8.02
CA ALA A 62 -0.26 -10.67 -8.59
C ALA A 62 -0.68 -10.56 -10.07
N ARG A 63 -1.14 -9.38 -10.53
CA ARG A 63 -1.45 -9.12 -11.94
C ARG A 63 -0.22 -9.10 -12.85
N TYR A 64 0.98 -8.93 -12.28
CA TYR A 64 2.23 -8.82 -13.03
C TYR A 64 3.17 -10.00 -12.77
N LEU A 65 3.22 -10.48 -11.52
CA LEU A 65 4.18 -11.51 -11.09
C LEU A 65 3.64 -12.93 -11.13
N HIS A 66 2.33 -13.12 -11.33
CA HIS A 66 1.68 -14.44 -11.45
C HIS A 66 2.11 -15.45 -10.36
N PRO A 67 1.97 -15.12 -9.06
CA PRO A 67 2.38 -16.03 -8.00
C PRO A 67 1.56 -17.33 -8.04
N PRO A 68 2.17 -18.50 -7.77
CA PRO A 68 1.47 -19.79 -7.82
C PRO A 68 0.35 -19.90 -6.77
N TYR A 69 0.47 -19.15 -5.66
CA TYR A 69 -0.49 -19.15 -4.55
C TYR A 69 -0.86 -17.71 -4.15
N PRO A 70 -1.73 -17.03 -4.91
CA PRO A 70 -2.13 -15.66 -4.59
C PRO A 70 -3.01 -15.63 -3.34
N PHE A 71 -2.79 -14.65 -2.47
CA PHE A 71 -3.65 -14.40 -1.32
C PHE A 71 -5.03 -13.89 -1.76
N LYS A 72 -6.09 -14.52 -1.27
CA LYS A 72 -7.48 -14.16 -1.59
C LYS A 72 -8.10 -13.34 -0.47
N SER A 73 -7.67 -13.55 0.77
CA SER A 73 -8.21 -12.89 1.96
C SER A 73 -7.14 -12.47 2.97
N VAL A 74 -7.51 -11.59 3.91
CA VAL A 74 -6.67 -11.24 5.06
C VAL A 74 -6.36 -12.47 5.91
N ALA A 75 -7.30 -13.42 6.01
CA ALA A 75 -7.09 -14.66 6.74
C ALA A 75 -6.00 -15.53 6.10
N ASP A 76 -5.90 -15.56 4.76
CA ASP A 76 -4.81 -16.28 4.08
C ASP A 76 -3.45 -15.67 4.42
N LEU A 77 -3.40 -14.34 4.43
CA LEU A 77 -2.22 -13.54 4.75
C LEU A 77 -1.78 -13.78 6.21
N SER A 78 -2.72 -13.80 7.16
CA SER A 78 -2.44 -14.15 8.55
C SER A 78 -1.97 -15.59 8.70
N ARG A 79 -2.61 -16.57 8.07
CA ARG A 79 -2.18 -17.98 8.15
C ARG A 79 -0.76 -18.20 7.61
N ALA A 80 -0.33 -17.40 6.64
CA ALA A 80 1.03 -17.48 6.09
C ALA A 80 2.09 -16.84 7.01
N GLY A 81 1.72 -15.81 7.79
CA GLY A 81 2.65 -15.07 8.65
C GLY A 81 2.93 -15.71 10.03
N TYR A 82 2.04 -16.56 10.53
CA TYR A 82 2.17 -17.23 11.84
C TYR A 82 2.40 -18.74 11.71
N ARG A 83 3.13 -19.17 10.67
CA ARG A 83 3.55 -20.56 10.51
C ARG A 83 4.74 -20.91 11.39
#